data_AF-A0A524MF28-F1
#
_entry.id   AF-A0A524MF28-F1
#
_cell.length_a   1.000
_cell.length_b   1.000
_cell.length_c   1.000
_cell.angle_alpha   90.00
_cell.angle_beta   90.00
_cell.angle_gamma   90.00
#
_symmetry.space_group_name_H-M   'P 1'
#
loop_
_entity.id
_entity.type
_entity.pdbx_description
1 polymer ?
#
loop_
_entity_poly.entity_id
_entity_poly.type
_entity_poly.pdbx_seq_one_letter_code
_entity_poly.pdbx_strand_id
1 'polypeptide(L)'
;AQALYARAKRIRRGHPHVHARLEKSRQELAKLQRALERKIQGDAVDSDVLTLLPGRRKQKPPEKKAVPFRQFEVEGYHIWVGKSARQNDALLRAASPNDMWMHAKDYAGSHVVIRAHGQERVPAAVVQAAGRLAAQHSKARTERHVEITMTKVKNVRKPRGAPAGLVNVRDTDTLTIKLPEGEA
;
A
#
# COMPACT_ATOMS: atom_id res chain seq x y z
N ALA A 1 -23.06 33.46 -11.46
CA ALA A 1 -24.35 32.70 -11.49
C ALA A 1 -24.18 31.19 -11.72
N GLN A 2 -23.46 30.74 -12.76
CA GLN A 2 -23.36 29.30 -13.14
C GLN A 2 -22.76 28.37 -12.06
N ALA A 3 -21.76 28.83 -11.30
CA ALA A 3 -21.13 28.03 -10.23
C ALA A 3 -22.09 27.69 -9.07
N LEU A 4 -23.01 28.60 -8.72
CA LEU A 4 -24.03 28.38 -7.69
C LEU A 4 -25.06 27.34 -8.15
N TYR A 5 -25.44 27.37 -9.42
CA TYR A 5 -26.31 26.36 -10.05
C TYR A 5 -25.67 24.97 -10.05
N ALA A 6 -24.37 24.86 -10.35
CA ALA A 6 -23.66 23.58 -10.32
C ALA A 6 -23.58 22.99 -8.91
N ARG A 7 -23.36 23.83 -7.89
CA ARG A 7 -23.38 23.43 -6.47
C ARG A 7 -24.76 22.95 -6.03
N ALA A 8 -25.82 23.69 -6.38
CA ALA A 8 -27.20 23.30 -6.09
C ALA A 8 -27.58 21.97 -6.75
N LYS A 9 -27.18 21.75 -8.02
CA LYS A 9 -27.42 20.49 -8.75
C LYS A 9 -26.70 19.30 -8.12
N ARG A 10 -25.48 19.47 -7.61
CA ARG A 10 -24.73 18.43 -6.90
C ARG A 10 -25.40 18.04 -5.58
N ILE A 11 -25.80 19.04 -4.78
CA ILE A 11 -26.50 18.82 -3.51
C ILE A 11 -27.84 18.11 -3.77
N ARG A 12 -28.61 18.56 -4.76
CA ARG A 12 -29.89 17.93 -5.13
C ARG A 12 -29.73 16.48 -5.57
N ARG A 13 -28.65 16.13 -6.27
CA ARG A 13 -28.35 14.74 -6.67
C ARG A 13 -27.88 13.88 -5.49
N GLY A 14 -27.14 14.45 -4.55
CA GLY A 14 -26.65 13.74 -3.37
C GLY A 14 -27.68 13.57 -2.26
N HIS A 15 -28.68 14.46 -2.20
CA HIS A 15 -29.70 14.49 -1.15
C HIS A 15 -30.43 13.14 -0.97
N PRO A 16 -30.94 12.48 -2.01
CA PRO A 16 -31.61 11.18 -1.85
C PRO A 16 -30.72 10.09 -1.25
N HIS A 17 -29.42 10.09 -1.60
CA HIS A 17 -28.49 9.07 -1.12
C HIS A 17 -28.11 9.28 0.34
N VAL A 18 -27.86 10.53 0.74
CA VAL A 18 -27.61 10.89 2.15
C VAL A 18 -28.86 10.65 2.98
N HIS A 19 -30.04 11.01 2.47
CA HIS A 19 -31.31 10.77 3.14
C HIS A 19 -31.58 9.27 3.33
N ALA A 20 -31.41 8.45 2.29
CA ALA A 20 -31.57 6.99 2.40
C ALA A 20 -30.62 6.38 3.44
N ARG A 21 -29.38 6.85 3.51
CA ARG A 21 -28.41 6.40 4.52
C ARG A 21 -28.79 6.85 5.92
N LEU A 22 -29.30 8.07 6.08
CA LEU A 22 -29.79 8.60 7.35
C LEU A 22 -30.98 7.77 7.86
N GLU A 23 -31.95 7.49 7.00
CA GLU A 23 -33.12 6.68 7.36
C GLU A 23 -32.73 5.26 7.76
N LYS A 24 -31.82 4.62 7.01
CA LYS A 24 -31.29 3.31 7.39
C LYS A 24 -30.62 3.35 8.77
N SER A 25 -29.80 4.37 9.03
CA SER A 25 -29.11 4.53 10.32
C SER A 25 -30.10 4.77 11.47
N ARG A 26 -31.17 5.53 11.24
CA ARG A 26 -32.25 5.76 12.21
C ARG A 26 -33.00 4.47 12.53
N GLN A 27 -33.29 3.64 11.53
CA GLN A 27 -33.91 2.34 11.71
C GLN A 27 -33.04 1.38 12.53
N GLU A 28 -31.74 1.34 12.25
CA GLU A 28 -30.77 0.55 13.03
C GLU A 28 -30.71 1.03 14.49
N LEU A 29 -30.69 2.34 14.72
CA LEU A 29 -30.68 2.92 16.06
C LEU A 29 -31.95 2.59 16.85
N ALA A 30 -33.12 2.67 16.21
CA ALA A 30 -34.40 2.29 16.83
C ALA A 30 -34.43 0.80 17.22
N LYS A 31 -33.87 -0.08 16.39
CA LYS A 31 -33.73 -1.52 16.70
C LYS A 31 -32.83 -1.75 17.92
N LEU A 32 -31.70 -1.04 17.98
CA LEU A 32 -30.76 -1.13 19.11
C LEU A 32 -31.37 -0.60 20.42
N GLN A 33 -32.13 0.50 20.37
CA GLN A 33 -32.82 1.04 21.54
C GLN A 33 -33.83 0.05 22.12
N ARG A 34 -34.69 -0.54 21.26
CA ARG A 34 -35.65 -1.58 21.70
C ARG A 34 -34.97 -2.82 22.27
N ALA A 35 -33.81 -3.19 21.76
CA ALA A 35 -33.04 -4.30 22.29
C ALA A 35 -32.42 -3.98 23.65
N LEU A 36 -31.97 -2.74 23.85
CA LEU A 36 -31.47 -2.28 25.15
C LEU A 36 -32.57 -2.26 26.21
N GLU A 37 -33.75 -1.76 25.86
CA GLU A 37 -34.93 -1.74 26.75
C GLU A 37 -35.31 -3.15 27.21
N ARG A 38 -35.42 -4.10 26.26
CA ARG A 38 -35.71 -5.51 26.59
C ARG A 38 -34.65 -6.15 27.47
N LYS A 39 -33.37 -5.85 27.22
CA LYS A 39 -32.26 -6.34 28.06
C LYS A 39 -32.33 -5.78 29.49
N ILE A 40 -32.71 -4.50 29.64
CA ILE A 40 -32.91 -3.87 30.96
C ILE A 40 -34.09 -4.54 31.70
N GLN A 41 -35.13 -4.95 30.98
CA GLN A 41 -36.29 -5.66 31.53
C GLN A 41 -36.02 -7.14 31.85
N GLY A 42 -34.84 -7.67 31.51
CA GLY A 42 -34.46 -9.06 31.80
C GLY A 42 -34.88 -10.07 30.73
N ASP A 43 -35.45 -9.61 29.61
CA ASP A 43 -35.90 -10.46 28.52
C ASP A 43 -34.75 -10.89 27.59
N ALA A 44 -34.95 -12.02 26.92
CA ALA A 44 -34.03 -12.50 25.89
C ALA A 44 -33.97 -11.52 24.71
N VAL A 45 -32.76 -11.20 24.26
CA VAL A 45 -32.52 -10.29 23.13
C VAL A 45 -32.58 -11.07 21.82
N ASP A 46 -33.30 -10.55 20.82
CA ASP A 46 -33.38 -11.14 19.47
C ASP A 46 -31.97 -11.35 18.88
N SER A 47 -31.70 -12.55 18.33
CA SER A 47 -30.43 -12.90 17.69
C SER A 47 -30.07 -11.97 16.53
N ASP A 48 -31.07 -11.40 15.86
CA ASP A 48 -30.90 -10.44 14.77
C ASP A 48 -30.22 -9.15 15.24
N VAL A 49 -30.37 -8.75 16.50
CA VAL A 49 -29.69 -7.57 17.08
C VAL A 49 -28.19 -7.82 17.18
N LEU A 50 -27.77 -9.07 17.39
CA LEU A 50 -26.36 -9.46 17.47
C LEU A 50 -25.61 -9.17 16.16
N THR A 51 -26.31 -9.18 15.02
CA THR A 51 -25.75 -8.83 13.70
C THR A 51 -25.62 -7.32 13.48
N LEU A 52 -26.37 -6.50 14.21
CA LEU A 52 -26.33 -5.03 14.18
C LEU A 52 -25.29 -4.46 15.14
N LEU A 53 -24.96 -5.20 16.20
CA LEU A 53 -23.81 -4.87 17.02
C LEU A 53 -22.56 -4.98 16.14
N PRO A 54 -21.63 -4.01 16.17
CA PRO A 54 -20.34 -4.19 15.53
C PRO A 54 -19.73 -5.43 16.16
N GLY A 55 -19.75 -6.55 15.41
CA GLY A 55 -19.33 -7.84 15.90
C GLY A 55 -18.00 -7.61 16.60
N ARG A 56 -17.93 -7.96 17.89
CA ARG A 56 -16.76 -7.74 18.75
C ARG A 56 -15.59 -8.23 17.92
N ARG A 57 -14.83 -7.30 17.31
CA ARG A 57 -13.70 -7.66 16.46
C ARG A 57 -12.87 -8.48 17.41
N LYS A 58 -12.82 -9.80 17.19
CA LYS A 58 -11.81 -10.63 17.84
C LYS A 58 -10.54 -9.87 17.55
N GLN A 59 -9.99 -9.24 18.57
CA GLN A 59 -8.68 -8.64 18.45
C GLN A 59 -7.83 -9.86 18.19
N LYS A 60 -7.56 -10.12 16.91
CA LYS A 60 -6.45 -10.99 16.56
C LYS A 60 -5.31 -10.45 17.42
N PRO A 61 -4.61 -11.30 18.20
CA PRO A 61 -3.39 -10.86 18.88
C PRO A 61 -2.58 -10.09 17.85
N PRO A 62 -1.98 -8.93 18.19
CA PRO A 62 -1.43 -8.02 17.21
C PRO A 62 -0.56 -8.80 16.24
N GLU A 63 -1.11 -9.13 15.07
CA GLU A 63 -0.35 -9.68 13.96
C GLU A 63 0.68 -8.58 13.74
N LYS A 64 1.94 -8.88 14.07
CA LYS A 64 3.09 -8.01 13.79
C LYS A 64 2.79 -7.36 12.46
N LYS A 65 2.44 -6.05 12.46
CA LYS A 65 1.81 -5.37 11.33
C LYS A 65 2.42 -5.93 10.06
N ALA A 66 1.68 -6.77 9.33
CA ALA A 66 2.25 -7.47 8.20
C ALA A 66 2.76 -6.36 7.28
N VAL A 67 4.08 -6.22 7.21
CA VAL A 67 4.69 -5.18 6.39
C VAL A 67 4.11 -5.36 4.99
N PRO A 68 3.54 -4.32 4.39
CA PRO A 68 2.71 -4.49 3.21
C PRO A 68 3.52 -4.90 1.97
N PHE A 69 4.84 -5.05 2.07
CA PHE A 69 5.79 -5.40 1.01
C PHE A 69 6.47 -6.74 1.31
N ARG A 70 6.98 -7.44 0.28
CA ARG A 70 7.78 -8.66 0.47
C ARG A 70 9.09 -8.29 1.14
N GLN A 71 9.60 -9.18 1.99
CA GLN A 71 10.91 -9.08 2.60
C GLN A 71 11.71 -10.31 2.23
N PHE A 72 12.96 -10.06 1.84
CA PHE A 72 13.98 -11.08 1.59
C PHE A 72 15.19 -10.72 2.43
N GLU A 73 15.98 -11.74 2.78
CA GLU A 73 17.24 -11.55 3.48
C GLU A 73 18.35 -12.15 2.63
N VAL A 74 19.40 -11.37 2.38
CA VAL A 74 20.57 -11.81 1.61
C VAL A 74 21.80 -11.31 2.36
N GLU A 75 22.66 -12.23 2.80
CA GLU A 75 23.90 -11.91 3.54
C GLU A 75 23.66 -10.98 4.76
N GLY A 76 22.52 -11.14 5.45
CA GLY A 76 22.13 -10.31 6.59
C GLY A 76 21.49 -8.95 6.23
N TYR A 77 21.34 -8.63 4.95
CA TYR A 77 20.65 -7.42 4.49
C TYR A 77 19.20 -7.70 4.17
N HIS A 78 18.32 -6.83 4.65
CA HIS A 78 16.90 -6.91 4.35
C HIS A 78 16.59 -6.20 3.03
N ILE A 79 16.02 -6.93 2.07
CA ILE A 79 15.56 -6.42 0.78
C ILE A 79 14.04 -6.38 0.80
N TRP A 80 13.47 -5.20 0.54
CA TRP A 80 12.04 -4.97 0.53
C TRP A 80 11.55 -4.79 -0.90
N VAL A 81 10.44 -5.44 -1.26
CA VAL A 81 9.86 -5.36 -2.61
C VAL A 81 8.36 -5.05 -2.54
N GLY A 82 7.96 -3.93 -3.14
CA GLY A 82 6.55 -3.55 -3.22
C GLY A 82 5.80 -4.31 -4.32
N LYS A 83 4.62 -4.88 -4.03
CA LYS A 83 3.83 -5.66 -5.02
C LYS A 83 2.82 -4.82 -5.81
N SER A 84 2.61 -3.57 -5.41
CA SER A 84 1.64 -2.68 -6.04
C SER A 84 2.07 -1.22 -5.88
N ALA A 85 1.51 -0.33 -6.70
CA ALA A 85 1.79 1.10 -6.64
C ALA A 85 1.58 1.72 -5.24
N ARG A 86 0.55 1.27 -4.51
CA ARG A 86 0.30 1.72 -3.12
C ARG A 86 1.35 1.21 -2.14
N GLN A 87 1.84 -0.02 -2.35
CA GLN A 87 2.89 -0.60 -1.52
C GLN A 87 4.25 0.01 -1.84
N ASN A 88 4.52 0.39 -3.09
CA ASN A 88 5.71 1.12 -3.48
C ASN A 88 5.82 2.46 -2.72
N ASP A 89 4.71 3.21 -2.63
CA ASP A 89 4.65 4.43 -1.82
C ASP A 89 4.88 4.16 -0.34
N ALA A 90 4.25 3.11 0.21
CA ALA A 90 4.41 2.73 1.61
C ALA A 90 5.84 2.28 1.94
N LEU A 91 6.47 1.55 1.01
CA LEU A 91 7.85 1.09 1.10
C LEU A 91 8.82 2.27 1.14
N LEU A 92 8.65 3.26 0.25
CA LEU A 92 9.46 4.48 0.26
C LEU A 92 9.30 5.30 1.55
N ARG A 93 8.10 5.33 2.13
CA ARG A 93 7.86 6.00 3.42
C ARG A 93 8.45 5.26 4.62
N ALA A 94 8.58 3.95 4.53
CA ALA A 94 9.13 3.11 5.59
C ALA A 94 10.66 2.96 5.54
N ALA A 95 11.26 3.27 4.40
CA ALA A 95 12.70 3.20 4.18
C ALA A 95 13.43 4.41 4.80
N SER A 96 14.68 4.20 5.20
CA SER A 96 15.59 5.24 5.66
C SER A 96 16.13 6.04 4.46
N PRO A 97 16.42 7.36 4.61
CA PRO A 97 17.00 8.16 3.54
C PRO A 97 18.32 7.62 2.96
N ASN A 98 19.09 6.88 3.77
CA ASN A 98 20.37 6.28 3.37
C ASN A 98 20.24 4.86 2.79
N ASP A 99 19.04 4.28 2.78
CA ASP A 99 18.81 2.99 2.15
C ASP A 99 18.94 3.10 0.63
N MET A 100 19.29 1.98 -0.02
CA MET A 100 19.43 1.91 -1.48
C MET A 100 18.07 1.58 -2.10
N TRP A 101 17.62 2.39 -3.04
CA TRP A 101 16.42 2.15 -3.84
C TRP A 101 16.79 1.70 -5.24
N MET A 102 16.00 0.78 -5.80
CA MET A 102 16.20 0.20 -7.12
C MET A 102 14.87 0.02 -7.86
N HIS A 103 14.89 0.19 -9.18
CA HIS A 103 13.74 0.00 -10.07
C HIS A 103 14.20 -0.28 -11.51
N ALA A 104 13.41 -1.05 -12.26
CA ALA A 104 13.71 -1.36 -13.66
C ALA A 104 13.53 -0.11 -14.54
N LYS A 105 14.62 0.33 -15.15
CA LYS A 105 14.68 1.55 -15.97
C LYS A 105 13.74 1.42 -17.17
N ASP A 106 12.95 2.44 -17.46
CA ASP A 106 11.99 2.49 -18.58
C ASP A 106 10.83 1.47 -18.54
N TYR A 107 10.72 0.65 -17.49
CA TYR A 107 9.65 -0.34 -17.34
C TYR A 107 8.79 -0.10 -16.10
N ALA A 108 7.48 -0.36 -16.23
CA ALA A 108 6.63 -0.47 -15.06
C ALA A 108 7.07 -1.67 -14.19
N GLY A 109 7.21 -1.46 -12.89
CA GLY A 109 7.72 -2.50 -11.99
C GLY A 109 7.61 -2.17 -10.51
N SER A 110 8.17 -3.08 -9.73
CA SER A 110 8.19 -2.99 -8.27
C SER A 110 9.31 -2.08 -7.79
N HIS A 111 9.07 -1.29 -6.74
CA HIS A 111 10.16 -0.62 -6.04
C HIS A 111 10.85 -1.62 -5.14
N VAL A 112 12.18 -1.65 -5.21
CA VAL A 112 13.03 -2.50 -4.37
C VAL A 112 13.89 -1.61 -3.49
N VAL A 113 13.99 -1.91 -2.20
CA VAL A 113 14.87 -1.19 -1.27
C VAL A 113 15.74 -2.16 -0.50
N ILE A 114 17.04 -1.90 -0.46
CA ILE A 114 17.99 -2.59 0.42
C ILE A 114 18.16 -1.74 1.68
N ARG A 115 17.87 -2.34 2.83
CA ARG A 115 18.10 -1.73 4.14
C ARG A 115 19.60 -1.72 4.41
N ALA A 116 20.23 -0.55 4.31
CA ALA A 116 21.67 -0.41 4.48
C ALA A 116 22.08 -0.30 5.97
N HIS A 117 21.12 -0.11 6.88
CA HIS A 117 21.37 0.03 8.33
C HIS A 117 22.42 1.10 8.70
N GLY A 118 22.64 2.10 7.84
CA GLY A 118 23.65 3.13 8.02
C GLY A 118 25.05 2.77 7.51
N GLN A 119 25.24 1.58 6.93
CA GLN A 119 26.48 1.22 6.25
C GLN A 119 26.61 1.94 4.91
N GLU A 120 27.81 2.42 4.63
CA GLU A 120 28.07 3.24 3.45
C GLU A 120 28.14 2.42 2.15
N ARG A 121 28.51 1.13 2.26
CA ARG A 121 28.62 0.21 1.13
C ARG A 121 27.86 -1.08 1.40
N VAL A 122 26.99 -1.43 0.47
CA VAL A 122 26.30 -2.73 0.43
C VAL A 122 27.14 -3.68 -0.44
N PRO A 123 27.35 -4.95 -0.04
CA PRO A 123 28.06 -5.93 -0.84
C PRO A 123 27.47 -6.08 -2.26
N ALA A 124 28.35 -6.29 -3.24
CA ALA A 124 27.94 -6.42 -4.64
C ALA A 124 26.95 -7.58 -4.86
N ALA A 125 27.09 -8.68 -4.09
CA ALA A 125 26.19 -9.82 -4.15
C ALA A 125 24.74 -9.43 -3.77
N VAL A 126 24.57 -8.68 -2.68
CA VAL A 126 23.27 -8.17 -2.23
C VAL A 126 22.67 -7.20 -3.25
N VAL A 127 23.48 -6.29 -3.80
CA VAL A 127 23.04 -5.37 -4.85
C VAL A 127 22.57 -6.11 -6.10
N GLN A 128 23.32 -7.14 -6.54
CA GLN A 128 22.89 -7.98 -7.66
C GLN A 128 21.60 -8.75 -7.36
N ALA A 129 21.45 -9.31 -6.15
CA ALA A 129 20.23 -10.03 -5.76
C ALA A 129 19.00 -9.11 -5.76
N ALA A 130 19.13 -7.90 -5.22
CA ALA A 130 18.08 -6.89 -5.25
C ALA A 130 17.75 -6.42 -6.69
N GLY A 131 18.77 -6.26 -7.53
CA GLY A 131 18.60 -5.96 -8.96
C GLY A 131 17.83 -7.05 -9.71
N ARG A 132 18.13 -8.32 -9.43
CA ARG A 132 17.38 -9.47 -9.99
C ARG A 132 15.91 -9.44 -9.58
N LEU A 133 15.62 -9.16 -8.31
CA LEU A 133 14.24 -9.00 -7.82
C LEU A 133 13.51 -7.85 -8.53
N ALA A 134 14.19 -6.71 -8.73
CA ALA A 134 13.62 -5.57 -9.46
C ALA A 134 13.31 -5.94 -10.92
N ALA A 135 14.22 -6.65 -11.60
CA ALA A 135 14.04 -7.12 -12.97
C ALA A 135 12.87 -8.12 -13.08
N GLN A 136 12.84 -9.15 -12.24
CA GLN A 136 11.80 -10.20 -12.23
C GLN A 136 10.40 -9.65 -11.92
N HIS A 137 10.31 -8.63 -11.06
CA HIS A 137 9.05 -7.98 -10.69
C HIS A 137 8.75 -6.72 -11.50
N SER A 138 9.24 -6.67 -12.74
CA SER A 138 8.96 -5.64 -13.73
C SER A 138 8.36 -6.21 -15.01
N LYS A 139 7.93 -5.33 -15.91
CA LYS A 139 7.53 -5.69 -17.27
C LYS A 139 8.70 -6.18 -18.14
N ALA A 140 9.95 -5.96 -17.72
CA ALA A 140 11.15 -6.42 -18.41
C ALA A 140 11.55 -7.87 -18.07
N ARG A 141 10.72 -8.63 -17.33
CA ARG A 141 11.07 -9.98 -16.86
C ARG A 141 11.39 -10.99 -17.98
N THR A 142 10.97 -10.71 -19.22
CA THR A 142 11.22 -11.53 -20.41
C THR A 142 12.47 -11.10 -21.17
N GLU A 143 13.06 -9.96 -20.82
CA GLU A 143 14.28 -9.46 -21.45
C GLU A 143 15.50 -10.22 -20.92
N ARG A 144 16.49 -10.43 -21.79
CA ARG A 144 17.76 -11.07 -21.40
C ARG A 144 18.63 -10.15 -20.54
N HIS A 145 18.61 -8.86 -20.82
CA HIS A 145 19.37 -7.83 -20.11
C HIS A 145 18.41 -6.73 -19.68
N VAL A 146 18.34 -6.46 -18.38
CA VAL A 146 17.49 -5.42 -17.82
C VAL A 146 18.38 -4.38 -17.13
N GLU A 147 18.23 -3.12 -17.53
CA GLU A 147 18.86 -2.01 -16.83
C GLU A 147 18.06 -1.66 -15.58
N ILE A 148 18.74 -1.62 -14.44
CA ILE A 148 18.18 -1.26 -13.14
C ILE A 148 18.75 0.08 -12.72
N THR A 149 17.87 1.07 -12.56
CA THR A 149 18.21 2.34 -11.93
C THR A 149 18.37 2.12 -10.43
N MET A 150 19.46 2.60 -9.85
CA MET A 150 19.68 2.59 -8.40
C MET A 150 20.09 3.97 -7.89
N THR A 151 19.64 4.33 -6.69
CA THR A 151 20.07 5.53 -5.98
C THR A 151 19.72 5.43 -4.49
N LYS A 152 20.14 6.39 -3.68
CA LYS A 152 19.69 6.48 -2.27
C LYS A 152 18.24 6.94 -2.20
N VAL A 153 17.47 6.42 -1.24
CA VAL A 153 16.05 6.81 -1.04
C VAL A 153 15.87 8.32 -0.89
N LYS A 154 16.83 9.04 -0.28
CA LYS A 154 16.79 10.51 -0.17
C LYS A 154 16.70 11.25 -1.51
N ASN A 155 17.15 10.62 -2.60
CA ASN A 155 17.14 11.16 -3.96
C ASN A 155 15.85 10.82 -4.71
N VAL A 156 14.98 9.99 -4.13
CA VAL A 156 13.68 9.59 -4.67
C VAL A 156 12.59 10.43 -4.01
N ARG A 157 11.86 11.21 -4.81
CA ARG A 157 10.78 12.07 -4.31
C ARG A 157 9.50 11.86 -5.08
N LYS A 158 8.40 11.68 -4.34
CA LYS A 158 7.05 11.68 -4.91
C LYS A 158 6.54 13.12 -5.11
N PRO A 159 6.20 13.54 -6.33
CA PRO A 159 5.57 14.84 -6.56
C PRO A 159 4.21 14.96 -5.85
N ARG A 160 3.87 16.15 -5.39
CA ARG A 160 2.60 16.40 -4.68
C ARG A 160 1.42 16.16 -5.64
N GLY A 161 0.49 15.30 -5.26
CA GLY A 161 -0.68 14.96 -6.08
C GLY A 161 -0.43 13.89 -7.16
N ALA A 162 0.80 13.38 -7.28
CA ALA A 162 1.09 12.30 -8.22
C ALA A 162 0.35 10.99 -7.87
N PRO A 163 -0.01 10.18 -8.88
CA PRO A 163 -0.49 8.81 -8.69
C PRO A 163 0.46 8.00 -7.79
N ALA A 164 -0.07 6.95 -7.16
CA ALA A 164 0.77 6.04 -6.37
C ALA A 164 1.83 5.37 -7.26
N GLY A 165 3.03 5.15 -6.74
CA GLY A 165 4.16 4.55 -7.45
C GLY A 165 4.95 5.50 -8.34
N LEU A 166 4.41 6.68 -8.70
CA LEU A 166 5.15 7.66 -9.51
C LEU A 166 6.16 8.42 -8.64
N VAL A 167 7.43 8.42 -9.06
CA VAL A 167 8.53 9.09 -8.37
C VAL A 167 9.44 9.83 -9.33
N ASN A 168 10.01 10.94 -8.87
CA ASN A 168 11.12 11.62 -9.51
C ASN A 168 12.40 11.16 -8.83
N VAL A 169 13.39 10.80 -9.63
CA VAL A 169 14.67 10.27 -9.17
C VAL A 169 15.78 11.19 -9.66
N ARG A 170 16.81 11.39 -8.84
CA ARG A 170 18.03 12.15 -9.16
C ARG A 170 19.25 11.32 -8.75
N ASP A 171 20.43 11.71 -9.24
CA ASP A 171 21.72 11.09 -8.90
C ASP A 171 21.65 9.56 -8.98
N THR A 172 21.39 9.07 -10.19
CA THR A 172 21.14 7.66 -10.47
C THR A 172 22.36 6.97 -11.03
N ASP A 173 22.65 5.78 -10.52
CA ASP A 173 23.53 4.83 -11.15
C ASP A 173 22.68 3.75 -11.87
N THR A 174 23.31 3.05 -12.82
CA THR A 174 22.65 1.98 -13.59
C THR A 174 23.40 0.67 -13.41
N LEU A 175 22.65 -0.41 -13.19
CA LEU A 175 23.16 -1.77 -13.10
C LEU A 175 22.46 -2.65 -14.12
N THR A 176 23.25 -3.32 -14.96
CA THR A 176 22.71 -4.30 -15.91
C THR A 176 22.60 -5.67 -15.25
N ILE A 177 21.40 -6.22 -15.24
CA ILE A 177 21.11 -7.57 -14.76
C ILE A 177 20.83 -8.48 -15.94
N LYS A 178 21.57 -9.59 -16.02
CA LYS A 178 21.26 -10.69 -16.93
C LYS A 178 20.27 -11.63 -16.25
N LEU A 179 19.09 -11.82 -16.84
CA LEU A 179 18.11 -12.80 -16.37
C LEU A 179 18.37 -14.16 -17.05
N PRO A 180 18.27 -15.29 -16.31
CA PRO A 180 18.26 -16.60 -16.92
C PRO A 180 16.99 -16.74 -17.79
N GLU A 181 17.11 -17.44 -18.93
CA GLU A 181 15.94 -17.75 -19.76
C GLU A 181 14.93 -18.56 -18.96
N GLY A 182 13.66 -18.14 -18.99
CA GLY A 182 12.74 -18.30 -17.89
C GLY A 182 12.35 -19.73 -17.52
N GLU A 183 12.24 -19.98 -16.22
CA GLU A 183 11.16 -20.81 -15.68
C GLU A 183 9.97 -19.86 -15.46
N ALA A 184 9.07 -19.82 -16.44
CA ALA A 184 7.85 -19.03 -16.41
C ALA A 184 6.74 -19.72 -15.61
#